data_AF-A0A850IEN1-F1
#
_entry.id   AF-A0A850IEN1-F1
#
_cell.length_a   1.000
_cell.length_b   1.000
_cell.length_c   1.000
_cell.angle_alpha   90.00
_cell.angle_beta   90.00
_cell.angle_gamma   90.00
#
_symmetry.space_group_name_H-M   'P 1'
#
loop_
_entity.id
_entity.type
_entity.pdbx_description
1 polymer ?
#
loop_
_entity_poly.entity_id
_entity_poly.type
_entity_poly.pdbx_seq_one_letter_code
_entity_poly.pdbx_strand_id
1 'polypeptide(L)' 'MTSAQKTEALGSIATIEHIIRKFRELIDTDSSIPPELRGALHATLDEHLIDAKKRVLLRGH' A
#
# COMPACT_ATOMS: atom_id res chain seq x y z
N MET A 1 -15.66 -6.50 15.90
CA MET A 1 -14.23 -6.25 16.20
C MET A 1 -13.98 -6.06 17.68
N THR A 2 -13.25 -7.00 18.29
CA THR A 2 -12.64 -6.83 19.61
C THR A 2 -11.48 -5.83 19.54
N SER A 3 -11.00 -5.36 20.70
CA SER A 3 -9.86 -4.44 20.76
C SER A 3 -8.59 -5.03 20.12
N ALA A 4 -8.31 -6.32 20.35
CA ALA A 4 -7.16 -7.02 19.76
C ALA A 4 -7.19 -7.09 18.22
N GLN A 5 -8.36 -7.40 17.64
CA GLN A 5 -8.54 -7.46 16.18
C GLN A 5 -8.32 -6.09 15.51
N LYS A 6 -8.64 -4.99 16.21
CA LYS A 6 -8.34 -3.63 15.70
C LYS A 6 -6.83 -3.37 15.69
N THR A 7 -6.11 -3.75 16.74
CA THR A 7 -4.66 -3.54 16.83
C THR A 7 -3.91 -4.33 15.75
N GLU A 8 -4.30 -5.59 15.51
CA GLU A 8 -3.73 -6.43 14.45
C GLU A 8 -4.02 -5.88 13.04
N ALA A 9 -5.24 -5.40 12.80
CA ALA A 9 -5.62 -4.77 11.54
C ALA A 9 -4.79 -3.50 11.28
N LEU A 10 -4.59 -2.66 12.31
CA LEU A 10 -3.75 -1.45 12.20
C LEU A 10 -2.29 -1.80 11.93
N GLY A 11 -1.73 -2.81 12.59
CA GLY A 11 -0.37 -3.29 12.32
C GLY A 11 -0.20 -3.84 10.89
N SER A 12 -1.21 -4.56 10.39
CA SER A 12 -1.23 -5.05 9.01
C SER A 12 -1.29 -3.88 8.01
N ILE A 13 -2.12 -2.87 8.25
CA ILE A 13 -2.20 -1.67 7.41
C ILE A 13 -0.86 -0.94 7.37
N ALA A 14 -0.22 -0.72 8.52
CA ALA A 14 1.08 -0.06 8.59
C ALA A 14 2.16 -0.81 7.79
N THR A 15 2.13 -2.14 7.81
CA THR A 15 3.05 -2.99 7.04
C THR A 15 2.81 -2.82 5.53
N ILE A 16 1.55 -2.82 5.10
CA ILE A 16 1.18 -2.62 3.69
C ILE A 16 1.61 -1.22 3.21
N GLU A 17 1.38 -0.18 4.01
CA GLU A 17 1.82 1.19 3.69
C GLU A 17 3.34 1.28 3.57
N HIS A 18 4.08 0.61 4.44
CA HIS A 18 5.55 0.58 4.37
C HIS A 18 6.05 -0.08 3.08
N ILE A 19 5.43 -1.20 2.67
CA ILE A 19 5.77 -1.92 1.44
C ILE A 19 5.50 -1.04 0.21
N ILE A 20 4.32 -0.42 0.14
CA ILE A 20 3.97 0.47 -0.98
C ILE A 20 4.94 1.65 -1.06
N ARG A 21 5.32 2.24 0.08
CA ARG A 21 6.34 3.30 0.10
C ARG A 21 7.68 2.84 -0.49
N LYS A 22 8.11 1.61 -0.18
CA LYS A 22 9.35 1.05 -0.76
C LYS A 22 9.27 0.88 -2.27
N PHE A 23 8.12 0.47 -2.80
CA PHE A 23 7.93 0.41 -4.25
C PHE A 23 7.97 1.79 -4.91
N ARG A 24 7.37 2.81 -4.27
CA ARG A 24 7.46 4.19 -4.77
C ARG A 24 8.91 4.69 -4.81
N GLU A 25 9.66 4.47 -3.73
CA GLU A 25 11.09 4.82 -3.65
C GLU A 25 11.89 4.13 -4.77
N LEU A 26 11.63 2.85 -5.05
CA LEU A 26 12.27 2.12 -6.14
C LEU A 26 11.92 2.73 -7.50
N ILE A 27 10.64 3.05 -7.75
CA ILE A 27 10.21 3.66 -9.02
C ILE A 27 10.85 5.04 -9.25
N ASP A 28 10.96 5.84 -8.19
CA ASP A 28 11.49 7.19 -8.28
C ASP A 28 13.00 7.22 -8.52
N THR A 29 13.72 6.22 -7.97
CA THR A 29 15.18 6.11 -8.05
C THR A 29 15.67 5.33 -9.27
N ASP A 30 14.82 4.49 -9.87
CA ASP A 30 15.17 3.74 -11.06
C ASP A 30 15.17 4.64 -12.32
N SER A 31 16.37 4.93 -12.82
CA SER A 31 16.57 5.72 -14.03
C SER A 31 16.16 5.01 -15.32
N SER A 32 15.91 3.70 -15.26
CA SER A 32 15.41 2.94 -16.41
C SER A 32 13.91 3.13 -16.64
N ILE A 33 13.18 3.66 -15.65
CA ILE A 33 11.74 3.94 -15.75
C ILE A 33 11.54 5.35 -16.32
N PRO A 34 10.92 5.47 -17.51
CA PRO A 34 10.60 6.76 -18.09
C PRO A 34 9.69 7.61 -17.18
N PRO A 35 9.93 8.93 -17.05
CA PRO A 35 9.11 9.81 -16.21
C PRO A 35 7.60 9.72 -16.49
N GLU A 36 7.23 9.52 -17.75
CA GLU A 36 5.85 9.36 -18.19
C GLU A 36 5.16 8.10 -17.64
N LEU A 37 5.93 7.04 -17.33
CA LEU A 37 5.39 5.81 -16.75
C LEU A 37 5.31 5.85 -15.23
N ARG A 38 6.14 6.68 -14.58
CA ARG A 38 6.16 6.79 -13.10
C ARG A 38 4.80 7.19 -12.55
N GLY A 39 4.12 8.15 -13.19
CA GLY A 39 2.78 8.58 -12.79
C GLY A 39 1.75 7.45 -12.82
N ALA A 40 1.76 6.63 -13.88
CA ALA A 40 0.87 5.48 -13.99
C ALA A 40 1.19 4.39 -12.95
N LEU A 41 2.47 4.09 -12.72
CA LEU A 41 2.90 3.12 -11.72
C LEU A 41 2.50 3.54 -10.30
N HIS A 42 2.70 4.82 -9.96
CA HIS A 42 2.26 5.37 -8.67
C HIS A 42 0.75 5.27 -8.50
N ALA A 43 -0.04 5.60 -9.54
CA ALA A 43 -1.50 5.45 -9.49
C ALA A 43 -1.94 4.00 -9.26
N THR A 44 -1.30 3.02 -9.94
CA THR A 44 -1.59 1.60 -9.74
C THR A 44 -1.26 1.14 -8.31
N LEU A 45 -0.14 1.59 -7.75
CA LEU A 45 0.21 1.30 -6.35
C LEU A 45 -0.83 1.86 -5.37
N ASP A 46 -1.40 3.02 -5.67
CA ASP A 46 -2.40 3.69 -4.82
C ASP A 46 -3.72 2.93 -4.82
N GLU A 47 -4.17 2.47 -5.99
CA GLU A 47 -5.34 1.62 -6.12
C GLU A 47 -5.17 0.32 -5.32
N HIS A 48 -4.01 -0.33 -5.45
CA HIS A 48 -3.70 -1.55 -4.70
C HIS A 48 -3.63 -1.31 -3.19
N LEU A 49 -3.11 -0.16 -2.75
CA LEU A 49 -3.08 0.21 -1.33
C LEU A 49 -4.50 0.36 -0.77
N ILE A 50 -5.38 1.04 -1.51
CA ILE A 50 -6.79 1.23 -1.12
C ILE A 50 -7.48 -0.12 -0.99
N ASP A 51 -7.32 -1.01 -1.97
CA ASP A 51 -7.94 -2.32 -1.95
C ASP A 51 -7.40 -3.22 -0.84
N ALA A 52 -6.09 -3.17 -0.59
CA ALA A 52 -5.48 -3.91 0.51
C ALA A 52 -6.01 -3.44 1.87
N LYS A 53 -6.10 -2.12 2.09
CA LYS A 53 -6.69 -1.54 3.32
C LYS A 53 -8.14 -1.96 3.49
N LYS A 54 -8.96 -1.90 2.43
CA LYS A 54 -10.35 -2.36 2.45
C LYS A 54 -10.44 -3.83 2.86
N ARG A 55 -9.62 -4.71 2.29
CA ARG A 55 -9.60 -6.14 2.65
C ARG A 55 -9.24 -6.40 4.11
N VAL A 56 -8.27 -5.66 4.66
CA VAL A 56 -7.88 -5.80 6.07
C VAL A 56 -9.01 -5.33 6.99
N LEU A 57 -9.65 -4.20 6.66
CA LEU A 57 -10.79 -3.70 7.44
C LEU A 57 -12.00 -4.62 7.36
N LEU A 58 -12.29 -5.17 6.18
CA LEU A 58 -13.40 -6.11 5.96
C LEU A 58 -13.20 -7.47 6.64
N ARG A 59 -11.95 -7.97 6.73
CA ARG A 59 -11.62 -9.20 7.47
C ARG A 59 -11.78 -9.06 8.99
N GLY A 60 -11.95 -7.84 9.52
CA GLY A 60 -12.23 -7.61 10.93
C GLY A 60 -13.71 -7.73 11.32
N HIS A 61 -14.63 -7.84 10.35
CA HIS A 61 -16.06 -7.95 10.60
C HIS A 61 -16.51 -9.36 10.94
#